data_AF-A0A496QIC9-F1
#
_entry.id   AF-A0A496QIC9-F1
#
_cell.length_a   1.000
_cell.length_b   1.000
_cell.length_c   1.000
_cell.angle_alpha   90.00
_cell.angle_beta   90.00
_cell.angle_gamma   90.00
#
_symmetry.space_group_name_H-M   'P 1'
#
loop_
_entity.id
_entity.type
_entity.pdbx_description
1 polymer ?
#
loop_
_entity_poly.entity_id
_entity_poly.type
_entity_poly.pdbx_seq_one_letter_code
_entity_poly.pdbx_strand_id
1 'polypeptide(L)' 'MNKIILDTNGYTSYLGGDKKNLNALACAQITFMSIFVLDELYAGFKLKFPEQNNSNPLISK' A
#
# COMPACT_ATOMS: atom_id res chain seq x y z
N MET A 1 -16.61 -17.29 -10.69
CA MET A 1 -16.02 -16.95 -9.38
C MET A 1 -14.81 -16.06 -9.65
N ASN A 2 -14.97 -14.74 -9.57
CA ASN A 2 -13.96 -13.79 -10.06
C ASN A 2 -12.97 -13.46 -8.94
N LYS A 3 -11.71 -13.83 -9.14
CA LYS A 3 -10.59 -13.57 -8.24
C LYS A 3 -9.59 -12.69 -8.96
N ILE A 4 -9.06 -11.68 -8.28
CA ILE A 4 -8.00 -10.83 -8.82
C ILE A 4 -6.82 -10.79 -7.87
N ILE A 5 -5.62 -10.61 -8.42
CA ILE A 5 -4.41 -10.33 -7.66
C ILE A 5 -4.12 -8.84 -7.86
N LEU A 6 -3.89 -8.13 -6.76
CA LEU A 6 -3.57 -6.71 -6.75
C LEU A 6 -2.09 -6.52 -6.44
N ASP A 7 -1.38 -5.87 -7.35
CA ASP A 7 0.02 -5.46 -7.17
C ASP A 7 0.12 -4.01 -6.65
N THR A 8 1.35 -3.57 -6.39
CA THR A 8 1.65 -2.23 -5.87
C THR A 8 1.16 -1.12 -6.80
N ASN A 9 1.29 -1.30 -8.12
CA ASN A 9 0.88 -0.30 -9.12
C ASN A 9 -0.64 -0.19 -9.24
N GLY A 10 -1.35 -1.31 -9.24
CA GLY A 10 -2.80 -1.36 -9.25
C GLY A 10 -3.39 -0.72 -7.99
N TYR A 11 -2.80 -1.00 -6.82
CA TYR A 11 -3.23 -0.39 -5.57
C TYR A 11 -2.97 1.12 -5.53
N THR A 12 -1.77 1.56 -5.92
CA THR A 12 -1.43 3.00 -5.95
C THR A 12 -2.27 3.78 -6.97
N SER A 13 -2.54 3.20 -8.14
CA SER A 13 -3.42 3.80 -9.15
C SER A 13 -4.87 3.87 -8.68
N TYR A 14 -5.36 2.83 -8.01
CA TYR A 14 -6.67 2.83 -7.34
C TYR A 14 -6.77 3.96 -6.31
N LEU A 15 -5.76 4.13 -5.44
CA LEU A 15 -5.72 5.25 -4.49
C LEU A 15 -5.67 6.62 -5.18
N GLY A 16 -5.06 6.69 -6.37
CA GLY A 16 -5.07 7.87 -7.24
C GLY A 16 -6.41 8.16 -7.92
N GLY A 17 -7.45 7.35 -7.67
CA GLY A 17 -8.80 7.55 -8.23
C GLY A 17 -9.01 6.92 -9.61
N ASP A 18 -8.14 6.00 -10.04
CA ASP A 18 -8.32 5.31 -11.32
C ASP A 18 -9.59 4.44 -11.34
N LYS A 19 -10.55 4.87 -12.17
CA LYS A 19 -11.85 4.20 -12.35
C LYS A 19 -11.71 2.80 -12.94
N LYS A 20 -10.67 2.52 -13.74
CA LYS A 20 -10.46 1.17 -14.31
C LYS A 20 -10.16 0.16 -13.20
N ASN A 21 -9.23 0.51 -12.31
CA ASN A 21 -8.87 -0.33 -11.16
C ASN A 21 -10.03 -0.42 -10.16
N LEU A 22 -10.73 0.69 -9.88
CA LEU A 22 -11.94 0.69 -9.05
C LEU A 22 -13.00 -0.29 -9.58
N ASN A 23 -13.33 -0.23 -10.88
CA ASN A 23 -14.35 -1.09 -11.48
C ASN A 23 -13.92 -2.56 -11.46
N ALA A 24 -12.63 -2.85 -11.73
CA ALA A 24 -12.09 -4.20 -11.66
C ALA A 24 -12.19 -4.78 -10.23
N LEU A 25 -11.86 -3.96 -9.22
CA LEU A 25 -12.00 -4.32 -7.80
C LEU A 25 -13.46 -4.52 -7.40
N ALA A 26 -14.37 -3.67 -7.86
CA ALA A 26 -15.80 -3.74 -7.56
C ALA A 26 -16.47 -5.01 -8.15
N CYS A 27 -15.98 -5.50 -9.28
CA CYS A 27 -16.47 -6.73 -9.90
C CYS A 27 -15.81 -8.01 -9.33
N ALA A 28 -14.76 -7.89 -8.52
CA ALA A 28 -14.07 -9.02 -7.92
C ALA A 28 -14.80 -9.50 -6.66
N GLN A 29 -14.93 -10.82 -6.52
CA GLN A 29 -15.47 -11.41 -5.29
C GLN A 29 -14.39 -11.54 -4.22
N ILE A 30 -13.14 -11.80 -4.65
CA ILE A 30 -11.98 -11.93 -3.77
C ILE A 30 -10.80 -11.23 -4.43
N THR A 31 -10.12 -10.39 -3.65
CA THR A 31 -8.87 -9.74 -4.03
C THR A 31 -7.75 -10.30 -3.18
N PHE A 32 -6.71 -10.81 -3.83
CA PHE A 32 -5.49 -11.27 -3.18
C PHE A 32 -4.42 -10.19 -3.28
N MET A 33 -3.65 -10.03 -2.22
CA MET A 33 -2.47 -9.19 -2.18
C MET A 33 -1.32 -10.00 -1.59
N SER A 34 -0.17 -9.96 -2.25
CA SER A 34 1.03 -10.62 -1.75
C SER A 34 1.60 -9.89 -0.53
N ILE A 35 2.26 -10.61 0.36
CA ILE A 35 3.01 -10.00 1.47
C ILE A 35 4.11 -9.05 0.97
N PHE A 36 4.69 -9.31 -0.20
CA PHE A 36 5.68 -8.44 -0.82
C PHE A 36 5.07 -7.10 -1.27
N VAL A 37 3.82 -7.12 -1.75
CA VAL A 37 3.10 -5.88 -2.13
C VAL A 37 2.84 -5.02 -0.89
N LEU A 38 2.50 -5.65 0.24
CA LEU A 38 2.33 -4.94 1.51
C LEU A 38 3.65 -4.29 1.98
N ASP A 39 4.78 -4.99 1.82
CA ASP A 39 6.10 -4.47 2.18
C ASP A 39 6.52 -3.28 1.29
N GLU A 40 6.31 -3.37 -0.03
CA GLU A 40 6.57 -2.27 -0.97
C GLU A 40 5.73 -1.03 -0.63
N LEU A 41 4.44 -1.21 -0.31
CA LEU A 41 3.57 -0.13 0.11
C LEU A 41 4.01 0.50 1.43
N TYR A 42 4.45 -0.32 2.39
CA TYR A 42 4.96 0.14 3.68
C TYR A 42 6.26 0.94 3.53
N ALA A 43 7.23 0.41 2.78
CA ALA A 43 8.48 1.10 2.49
C ALA A 43 8.23 2.42 1.73
N GLY A 44 7.35 2.40 0.73
CA GLY A 44 6.93 3.59 -0.01
C GLY A 44 6.23 4.63 0.88
N PHE A 45 5.42 4.19 1.85
CA PHE A 45 4.80 5.08 2.83
C PHE A 45 5.84 5.74 3.75
N LYS A 46 6.80 4.97 4.29
CA LYS A 46 7.89 5.50 5.13
C LYS A 46 8.77 6.51 4.41
N LEU A 47 8.98 6.34 3.11
CA LEU A 47 9.73 7.30 2.30
C LEU A 47 8.97 8.62 2.10
N LYS A 48 7.63 8.57 1.99
CA LYS A 48 6.79 9.77 1.81
C LYS A 48 6.50 10.50 3.12
N PHE A 49 6.37 9.77 4.21
CA PHE A 49 6.16 10.28 5.56
C PHE A 49 7.27 9.73 6.46
N PRO A 50 8.50 10.26 6.34
CA PRO A 50 9.57 9.86 7.25
C PRO A 50 9.08 10.11 8.67
N GLU A 51 9.25 9.11 9.53
CA GLU A 51 8.94 9.29 10.95
C GLU A 51 9.66 10.56 11.41
N GLN A 52 8.92 11.51 11.97
CA GLN A 52 9.55 12.62 12.66
C GLN A 52 10.35 11.97 13.78
N ASN A 53 11.68 11.97 13.64
CA ASN A 53 12.59 11.57 14.70
C ASN A 53 12.21 12.37 15.95
N ASN A 54 11.44 11.76 16.85
CA ASN A 54 11.43 12.19 18.23
C ASN A 54 12.77 11.75 18.80
N SER A 55 13.79 12.55 18.50
CA SER A 55 15.09 12.52 19.15
C SER A 55 14.84 12.85 20.62
N ASN A 56 14.43 11.86 21.42
CA ASN A 56 14.41 11.98 22.87
C ASN A 56 15.86 11.81 23.33
N PRO A 57 16.55 12.87 23.79
CA PRO A 57 17.97 12.81 24.11
C PRO A 57 18.26 12.11 25.44
N LEU A 58 17.30 11.40 26.04
CA LEU A 58 17.41 10.86 27.40
C LEU A 58 17.99 9.44 27.50
N ILE A 59 18.68 8.95 26.47
CA ILE A 59 19.53 7.75 26.59
C ILE A 59 20.91 8.03 25.99
N SER A 60 21.65 8.94 26.63
CA SER A 60 23.11 8.87 26.63
C SER A 60 23.56 8.57 28.05
N LYS A 61 24.29 7.45 28.16
CA LYS A 61 24.94 6.88 29.35
C LYS A 61 25.36 7.85 30.44
#